data_AF-A0A7X6RE66-F1
#
_entry.id   AF-A0A7X6RE66-F1
#
_cell.length_a   1.000
_cell.length_b   1.000
_cell.length_c   1.000
_cell.angle_alpha   90.00
_cell.angle_beta   90.00
_cell.angle_gamma   90.00
#
_symmetry.space_group_name_H-M   'P 1'
#
loop_
_entity.id
_entity.type
_entity.pdbx_description
1 polymer ?
#
loop_
_entity_poly.entity_id
_entity_poly.type
_entity_poly.pdbx_seq_one_letter_code
_entity_poly.pdbx_strand_id
1 'polypeptide(L)'
;MDKTDAALKEQGGITPRWMRPPYGSYDSRVAAAAGARGMALAVWDVVTADWQHRNTATTCQRAVASAHEGAIILMHDIHEPTVAAAECVIDALRAKGLKPVGLHEMIARPEAGHVYENAA
;
A
#
# COMPACT_ATOMS: atom_id res chain seq x y z
N MET A 1 -7.97 4.03 14.30
CA MET A 1 -8.14 5.18 13.40
C MET A 1 -7.98 6.46 14.19
N ASP A 2 -8.96 6.90 14.99
CA ASP A 2 -8.90 8.22 15.67
C ASP A 2 -7.61 8.55 16.42
N LYS A 3 -7.09 7.62 17.24
CA LYS A 3 -5.82 7.83 17.96
C LYS A 3 -4.63 8.00 17.02
N THR A 4 -4.60 7.24 15.93
CA THR A 4 -3.55 7.32 14.91
C THR A 4 -3.69 8.61 14.11
N ASP A 5 -4.91 9.00 13.72
CA ASP A 5 -5.16 10.22 12.96
C ASP A 5 -4.76 11.47 13.76
N ALA A 6 -5.08 11.49 15.06
CA ALA A 6 -4.65 12.55 15.97
C ALA A 6 -3.12 12.65 16.07
N ALA A 7 -2.43 11.51 16.24
CA ALA A 7 -0.97 11.48 16.29
C ALA A 7 -0.32 11.96 14.98
N LEU A 8 -0.85 11.54 13.83
CA LEU A 8 -0.37 11.99 12.51
C LEU A 8 -0.59 13.49 12.31
N LYS A 9 -1.71 14.03 12.80
CA LYS A 9 -2.00 15.46 12.75
C LYS A 9 -1.08 16.27 13.65
N GLU A 10 -0.85 15.80 14.88
CA GLU A 10 0.00 16.46 15.87
C GLU A 10 1.47 16.50 15.43
N GLN A 11 2.01 15.36 14.95
CA GLN A 11 3.44 15.22 14.65
C GLN A 11 3.80 15.72 13.25
N GLY A 12 2.89 15.61 12.27
CA GLY A 12 3.19 15.90 10.87
C GLY A 12 2.21 16.83 10.17
N GLY A 13 1.15 17.29 10.85
CA GLY A 13 0.07 18.06 10.20
C GLY A 13 -0.76 17.25 9.21
N ILE A 14 -0.54 15.93 9.13
CA ILE A 14 -1.11 15.04 8.10
C ILE A 14 -2.54 14.68 8.47
N THR A 15 -3.43 14.79 7.48
CA THR A 15 -4.77 14.21 7.53
C THR A 15 -4.82 13.07 6.52
N PRO A 16 -4.87 11.80 6.96
CA PRO A 16 -4.84 10.65 6.06
C PRO A 16 -6.02 10.63 5.11
N ARG A 17 -5.77 10.26 3.86
CA ARG A 17 -6.82 9.94 2.86
C ARG A 17 -7.07 8.44 2.72
N TRP A 18 -6.21 7.64 3.33
CA TRP A 18 -6.15 6.20 3.16
C TRP A 18 -6.08 5.53 4.52
N MET A 19 -6.85 4.46 4.66
CA MET A 19 -6.75 3.50 5.75
C MET A 19 -6.42 2.14 5.14
N ARG A 20 -5.41 1.44 5.65
CA ARG A 20 -5.11 0.06 5.25
C ARG A 20 -5.46 -0.86 6.42
N PRO A 21 -6.48 -1.73 6.29
CA PRO A 21 -6.87 -2.60 7.38
C PRO A 21 -5.76 -3.62 7.67
N PRO A 22 -5.36 -3.82 8.94
CA PRO A 22 -4.43 -4.88 9.30
C PRO A 22 -4.88 -6.23 8.76
N TYR A 23 -3.93 -7.02 8.26
CA TYR A 23 -4.16 -8.34 7.66
C TYR A 23 -5.04 -8.35 6.40
N GLY A 24 -5.41 -7.19 5.86
CA GLY A 24 -6.42 -7.09 4.79
C GLY A 24 -7.82 -7.46 5.27
N SER A 25 -8.04 -7.50 6.60
CA SER A 25 -9.32 -7.91 7.18
C SER A 25 -10.25 -6.71 7.30
N TYR A 26 -11.27 -6.68 6.44
CA TYR A 26 -12.30 -5.64 6.44
C TYR A 26 -13.68 -6.22 6.15
N ASP A 27 -14.70 -5.47 6.57
CA ASP A 27 -16.10 -5.67 6.20
C ASP A 27 -16.74 -4.30 5.91
N SER A 28 -18.05 -4.30 5.64
CA SER A 28 -18.79 -3.07 5.38
C SER A 28 -18.76 -2.07 6.54
N ARG A 29 -18.59 -2.54 7.79
CA ARG A 29 -18.51 -1.67 8.97
C ARG A 29 -17.15 -0.98 9.03
N VAL A 30 -16.07 -1.69 8.71
CA VAL A 30 -14.72 -1.11 8.61
C VAL A 30 -14.67 -0.05 7.51
N ALA A 31 -15.22 -0.37 6.33
CA ALA A 31 -15.32 0.55 5.20
C ALA A 31 -16.13 1.81 5.56
N ALA A 32 -17.32 1.64 6.15
CA ALA A 32 -18.16 2.76 6.59
C ALA A 32 -17.46 3.62 7.66
N ALA A 33 -16.75 3.00 8.60
CA ALA A 33 -16.02 3.72 9.64
C ALA A 33 -14.85 4.55 9.07
N ALA A 34 -14.14 4.04 8.07
CA ALA A 34 -13.13 4.82 7.35
C ALA A 34 -13.77 5.95 6.52
N GLY A 35 -14.88 5.65 5.83
CA GLY A 35 -15.63 6.63 5.04
C GLY A 35 -16.15 7.82 5.86
N ALA A 36 -16.64 7.56 7.08
CA ALA A 36 -17.06 8.60 8.03
C ALA A 36 -15.92 9.56 8.44
N ARG A 37 -14.65 9.19 8.19
CA ARG A 37 -13.45 10.00 8.43
C ARG A 37 -12.86 10.56 7.13
N GLY A 38 -13.55 10.42 6.00
CA GLY A 38 -13.08 10.88 4.70
C GLY A 38 -11.96 10.01 4.10
N MET A 39 -11.77 8.78 4.59
CA MET A 39 -10.74 7.86 4.11
C MET A 39 -11.31 6.78 3.19
N ALA A 40 -10.55 6.44 2.17
CA ALA A 40 -10.73 5.20 1.41
C ALA A 40 -9.91 4.06 2.00
N LEU A 41 -10.26 2.82 1.70
CA LEU A 41 -9.46 1.65 2.02
C LEU A 41 -8.44 1.39 0.91
N ALA A 42 -7.17 1.30 1.27
CA ALA A 42 -6.10 0.83 0.39
C ALA A 42 -5.70 -0.58 0.80
N VAL A 43 -5.95 -1.55 -0.06
CA VAL A 43 -5.53 -2.95 0.11
C VAL A 43 -4.41 -3.22 -0.90
N TRP A 44 -4.34 -4.38 -1.50
CA TRP A 44 -3.29 -4.80 -2.43
C TRP A 44 -3.74 -6.05 -3.17
N ASP A 45 -3.25 -6.21 -4.40
CA ASP A 45 -3.42 -7.41 -5.21
C ASP A 45 -2.08 -8.13 -5.47
N VAL A 46 -0.95 -7.47 -5.21
CA VAL A 46 0.39 -8.08 -5.27
C VAL A 46 0.97 -8.25 -3.88
N VAL A 47 1.26 -9.50 -3.50
CA VAL A 47 1.83 -9.87 -2.19
C VAL A 47 3.25 -10.41 -2.35
N THR A 48 4.22 -9.75 -1.72
CA THR A 48 5.61 -10.25 -1.65
C THR A 48 5.78 -11.36 -0.61
N ALA A 49 5.00 -11.32 0.46
CA ALA A 49 5.15 -12.14 1.67
C ALA A 49 6.56 -12.01 2.29
N ASP A 50 7.17 -10.84 2.13
CA ASP A 50 8.45 -10.44 2.69
C ASP A 50 8.56 -10.67 4.22
N TRP A 51 7.42 -10.54 4.90
CA TRP A 51 7.26 -10.82 6.32
C TRP A 51 7.51 -12.29 6.72
N GLN A 52 7.35 -13.23 5.79
CA GLN A 52 7.56 -14.66 6.03
C GLN A 52 9.01 -15.08 5.77
N HIS A 53 9.56 -14.71 4.61
CA HIS A 53 10.80 -15.33 4.11
C HIS A 53 12.07 -14.51 4.38
N ARG A 54 11.98 -13.23 4.72
CA ARG A 54 13.14 -12.38 5.10
C ARG A 54 14.29 -12.40 4.08
N ASN A 55 13.98 -12.32 2.79
CA ASN A 55 14.97 -12.45 1.72
C ASN A 55 14.81 -11.40 0.63
N THR A 56 15.84 -10.57 0.44
CA THR A 56 15.85 -9.44 -0.50
C THR A 56 15.54 -9.85 -1.94
N ALA A 57 16.20 -10.90 -2.44
CA ALA A 57 16.04 -11.35 -3.82
C ALA A 57 14.62 -11.90 -4.07
N THR A 58 14.10 -12.71 -3.13
CA THR A 58 12.73 -13.22 -3.20
C THR A 58 11.69 -12.10 -3.14
N THR A 59 11.90 -11.07 -2.30
CA THR A 59 11.00 -9.91 -2.22
C THR A 59 10.96 -9.18 -3.57
N CYS A 60 12.12 -8.88 -4.16
CA CYS A 60 12.18 -8.20 -5.46
C CYS A 60 11.53 -9.05 -6.56
N GLN A 61 11.88 -10.34 -6.64
CA GLN A 61 11.36 -11.26 -7.64
C GLN A 61 9.83 -11.37 -7.58
N ARG A 62 9.24 -11.52 -6.39
CA ARG A 62 7.79 -11.62 -6.23
C ARG A 62 7.05 -10.31 -6.53
N ALA A 63 7.60 -9.18 -6.11
CA ALA A 63 7.02 -7.87 -6.44
C ALA A 63 6.95 -7.66 -7.96
N VAL A 64 8.05 -7.92 -8.67
CA VAL A 64 8.17 -7.64 -10.11
C VAL A 64 7.40 -8.66 -10.96
N ALA A 65 7.44 -9.94 -10.60
CA ALA A 65 6.79 -11.01 -11.36
C ALA A 65 5.27 -10.79 -11.45
N SER A 66 4.64 -10.44 -10.32
CA SER A 66 3.19 -10.26 -10.23
C SER A 66 2.71 -8.84 -10.56
N ALA A 67 3.62 -7.87 -10.73
CA ALA A 67 3.24 -6.51 -11.06
C ALA A 67 2.61 -6.38 -12.46
N HIS A 68 1.56 -5.57 -12.54
CA HIS A 68 0.87 -5.15 -13.75
C HIS A 68 0.47 -3.67 -13.64
N GLU A 69 -0.09 -3.10 -14.71
CA GLU A 69 -0.65 -1.75 -14.67
C GLU A 69 -1.77 -1.66 -13.61
N GLY A 70 -1.72 -0.62 -12.78
CA GLY A 70 -2.67 -0.41 -11.68
C GLY A 70 -2.43 -1.24 -10.41
N ALA A 71 -1.45 -2.16 -10.38
CA ALA A 71 -1.18 -3.02 -9.23
C ALA A 71 -0.79 -2.23 -7.96
N ILE A 72 -1.27 -2.70 -6.81
CA ILE A 72 -0.82 -2.21 -5.49
C ILE A 72 0.00 -3.32 -4.82
N ILE A 73 1.28 -3.03 -4.58
CA ILE A 73 2.26 -4.00 -4.05
C ILE A 73 2.38 -3.87 -2.53
N LEU A 74 2.15 -4.96 -1.80
CA LEU A 74 2.37 -5.04 -0.35
C LEU A 74 3.83 -5.38 -0.01
N MET A 75 4.44 -4.49 0.78
CA MET A 75 5.76 -4.63 1.40
C MET A 75 5.74 -4.08 2.85
N HIS A 76 6.70 -4.50 3.67
CA HIS A 76 6.87 -4.09 5.08
C HIS A 76 8.29 -3.55 5.32
N ASP A 77 8.40 -2.24 5.54
CA ASP A 77 9.64 -1.50 5.79
C ASP A 77 10.23 -1.68 7.20
N ILE A 78 9.63 -2.53 8.03
CA ILE A 78 10.13 -2.87 9.38
C ILE A 78 11.19 -3.97 9.36
N HIS A 79 11.67 -4.36 8.17
CA HIS A 79 12.62 -5.45 7.96
C HIS A 79 13.70 -5.10 6.95
N GLU A 80 14.96 -5.24 7.36
CA GLU A 80 16.13 -4.89 6.54
C GLU A 80 16.14 -5.57 5.15
N PRO A 81 15.78 -6.86 4.99
CA PRO A 81 15.72 -7.47 3.67
C PRO A 81 14.72 -6.82 2.72
N THR A 82 13.59 -6.32 3.25
CA THR A 82 12.59 -5.60 2.43
C THR A 82 13.10 -4.23 2.02
N VAL A 83 13.74 -3.51 2.95
CA VAL A 83 14.34 -2.20 2.66
C VAL A 83 15.39 -2.33 1.56
N ALA A 84 16.28 -3.32 1.66
CA ALA A 84 17.28 -3.61 0.62
C ALA A 84 16.67 -4.02 -0.73
N ALA A 85 15.43 -4.54 -0.75
CA ALA A 85 14.77 -4.93 -1.99
C ALA A 85 14.15 -3.75 -2.74
N ALA A 86 13.92 -2.61 -2.07
CA ALA A 86 13.18 -1.48 -2.64
C ALA A 86 13.83 -0.92 -3.92
N GLU A 87 15.16 -0.80 -3.96
CA GLU A 87 15.90 -0.34 -5.15
C GLU A 87 15.69 -1.29 -6.34
N CYS A 88 15.89 -2.59 -6.12
CA CYS A 88 15.66 -3.63 -7.12
C CYS A 88 14.22 -3.59 -7.66
N VAL A 89 13.22 -3.45 -6.78
CA VAL A 89 11.81 -3.37 -7.17
C VAL A 89 11.57 -2.15 -8.07
N ILE A 90 12.01 -0.97 -7.65
CA ILE A 90 11.79 0.27 -8.42
C ILE A 90 12.41 0.17 -9.81
N ASP A 91 13.67 -0.26 -9.91
CA ASP A 91 14.38 -0.32 -11.18
C ASP A 91 13.83 -1.41 -12.11
N ALA A 92 13.48 -2.58 -11.57
CA ALA A 92 12.92 -3.66 -12.36
C ALA A 92 11.50 -3.36 -12.85
N LEU A 93 10.67 -2.65 -12.06
CA LEU A 93 9.36 -2.19 -12.51
C LEU A 93 9.49 -1.18 -13.66
N ARG A 94 10.44 -0.25 -13.56
CA ARG A 94 10.76 0.69 -14.66
C ARG A 94 11.23 -0.04 -15.91
N ALA A 95 12.10 -1.03 -15.77
CA ALA A 95 12.54 -1.87 -16.89
C ALA A 95 11.41 -2.67 -17.54
N LYS A 96 10.36 -3.01 -16.78
CA LYS A 96 9.12 -3.64 -17.28
C LYS A 96 8.18 -2.65 -18.00
N GLY A 97 8.55 -1.37 -18.09
CA GLY A 97 7.72 -0.31 -18.68
C GLY A 97 6.64 0.23 -17.75
N LEU A 98 6.67 -0.13 -16.46
CA LEU A 98 5.75 0.41 -15.45
C LEU A 98 6.35 1.67 -14.80
N LYS A 99 5.48 2.58 -14.34
CA LYS A 99 5.88 3.76 -13.55
C LYS A 99 5.46 3.55 -12.08
N PRO A 100 6.38 3.18 -11.17
CA PRO A 100 6.07 3.15 -9.74
C PRO A 100 5.70 4.55 -9.25
N VAL A 101 4.55 4.67 -8.61
CA VAL A 101 4.01 5.93 -8.05
C VAL A 101 3.37 5.68 -6.69
N GLY A 102 3.17 6.74 -5.90
CA GLY A 102 2.36 6.64 -4.69
C GLY A 102 0.85 6.59 -5.00
N LEU A 103 0.05 6.09 -4.05
CA LEU A 103 -1.41 6.01 -4.21
C LEU A 103 -2.07 7.37 -4.53
N HIS A 104 -1.47 8.47 -4.10
CA HIS A 104 -1.97 9.81 -4.40
C HIS A 104 -1.84 10.24 -5.86
N GLU A 105 -0.85 9.72 -6.58
CA GLU A 105 -0.70 9.91 -8.02
C GLU A 105 -1.57 8.91 -8.78
N MET A 106 -1.61 7.66 -8.31
CA MET A 106 -2.37 6.59 -8.96
C MET A 106 -3.89 6.81 -8.87
N ILE A 107 -4.39 7.22 -7.71
CA ILE A 107 -5.79 7.50 -7.44
C ILE A 107 -5.88 8.90 -6.82
N ALA A 108 -5.96 9.92 -7.68
CA ALA A 108 -5.89 11.32 -7.27
C ALA A 108 -7.04 11.75 -6.32
N ARG A 109 -8.22 11.16 -6.53
CA ARG A 109 -9.47 11.47 -5.79
C ARG A 109 -10.14 10.17 -5.34
N PRO A 110 -9.63 9.52 -4.29
CA PRO A 110 -10.25 8.30 -3.79
C PRO A 110 -11.60 8.59 -3.15
N GLU A 111 -12.56 7.69 -3.33
CA GLU A 111 -13.89 7.81 -2.72
C GLU A 111 -13.87 7.31 -1.28
N ALA A 112 -14.39 8.12 -0.35
CA ALA A 112 -14.44 7.77 1.06
C ALA A 112 -15.29 6.51 1.29
N GLY A 113 -14.75 5.53 2.00
CA GLY A 113 -15.39 4.24 2.26
C GLY A 113 -15.29 3.23 1.10
N HIS A 114 -14.77 3.63 -0.07
CA HIS A 114 -14.47 2.69 -1.14
C HIS A 114 -13.21 1.86 -0.84
N VAL A 115 -13.15 0.63 -1.36
CA VAL A 115 -12.01 -0.27 -1.18
C VAL A 115 -11.28 -0.41 -2.51
N TYR A 116 -9.99 -0.05 -2.52
CA TYR A 116 -9.11 -0.19 -3.68
C TYR A 116 -8.13 -1.32 -3.44
N GLU A 117 -8.28 -2.43 -4.16
CA GLU A 117 -7.30 -3.53 -4.20
C GLU A 117 -6.23 -3.29 -5.27
N ASN A 118 -6.60 -2.54 -6.32
CA ASN A 118 -5.77 -1.99 -7.36
C ASN A 118 -6.41 -0.70 -7.93
N ALA A 119 -5.83 -0.14 -8.99
CA ALA A 119 -6.33 1.06 -9.68
C ALA A 119 -6.99 0.79 -11.04
N ALA A 120 -7.36 -0.46 -11.33
CA ALA A 120 -8.09 -0.84 -12.54
C ALA A 120 -9.61 -0.67 -12.39
#